data_AF-X1CAC7-F1
#
_entry.id   AF-X1CAC7-F1
#
_cell.length_a   1.000
_cell.length_b   1.000
_cell.length_c   1.000
_cell.angle_alpha   90.00
_cell.angle_beta   90.00
_cell.angle_gamma   90.00
#
_symmetry.space_group_name_H-M   'P 1'
#
loop_
_entity.id
_entity.type
_entity.pdbx_description
1 polymer ?
#
loop_
_entity_poly.entity_id
_entity_poly.type
_entity_poly.pdbx_seq_one_letter_code
_entity_poly.pdbx_strand_id
1 'polypeptide(L)'
;PSNTGGRDWIAAIQGGTPVGTLLHLYFKEGDRGLTFQNYAVNRLSVEAREGELIRASAEFWAGGGATWPVGVKDYVDWTPTGAYGDRQLTPYRWSASDLYIGGGPERDNWWSWRYEVNNNLQRLGNVNDGGTRHIKARHRDVSGLIVMDLEDFAEYGDIADLVAEMTYFNITIELDTVDLLKCDYCRWGRLEAPSGPEDLIAKRFPFTATDLTSLTAPP
;
A
#
# COMPACT_ATOMS: atom_id res chain seq x y z
N PRO A 1 23.28 -14.86 14.05
CA PRO A 1 22.52 -13.66 14.47
C PRO A 1 21.55 -13.27 13.36
N SER A 2 20.28 -13.67 13.52
CA SER A 2 19.22 -13.51 12.52
C SER A 2 18.98 -12.05 12.18
N ASN A 3 18.94 -11.76 10.88
CA ASN A 3 18.80 -10.44 10.28
C ASN A 3 17.35 -9.93 10.36
N THR A 4 16.82 -9.78 11.59
CA THR A 4 15.41 -9.38 11.84
C THR A 4 15.17 -7.87 11.73
N GLY A 5 16.21 -7.02 11.88
CA GLY A 5 16.04 -5.56 11.92
C GLY A 5 15.51 -4.93 10.62
N GLY A 6 15.70 -5.57 9.46
CA GLY A 6 15.21 -5.06 8.18
C GLY A 6 13.74 -5.38 7.87
N ARG A 7 13.08 -6.23 8.68
CA ARG A 7 11.72 -6.75 8.40
C ARG A 7 10.66 -6.27 9.39
N ASP A 8 11.08 -5.50 10.39
CA ASP A 8 10.25 -4.96 11.45
C ASP A 8 9.15 -4.01 10.93
N TRP A 9 9.38 -3.32 9.82
CA TRP A 9 8.38 -2.46 9.18
C TRP A 9 7.22 -3.26 8.53
N ILE A 10 7.47 -4.48 8.04
CA ILE A 10 6.42 -5.36 7.51
C ILE A 10 5.48 -5.80 8.63
N ALA A 11 6.05 -6.16 9.79
CA ALA A 11 5.27 -6.47 10.99
C ALA A 11 4.51 -5.24 11.53
N ALA A 12 5.08 -4.04 11.41
CA ALA A 12 4.38 -2.78 11.74
C ALA A 12 3.16 -2.55 10.84
N ILE A 13 3.29 -2.81 9.54
CA ILE A 13 2.20 -2.73 8.57
C ILE A 13 1.12 -3.77 8.88
N GLN A 14 1.53 -5.02 9.14
CA GLN A 14 0.63 -6.16 9.34
C GLN A 14 -0.03 -6.21 10.72
N GLY A 15 0.59 -5.66 11.76
CA GLY A 15 0.08 -5.74 13.15
C GLY A 15 -0.46 -4.43 13.70
N GLY A 16 -0.13 -3.27 13.11
CA GLY A 16 -0.45 -1.96 13.69
C GLY A 16 0.13 -1.73 15.09
N THR A 17 1.04 -2.61 15.53
CA THR A 17 1.69 -2.57 16.83
C THR A 17 2.91 -1.65 16.73
N PRO A 18 3.17 -0.79 17.73
CA PRO A 18 4.40 -0.02 17.78
C PRO A 18 5.61 -0.95 17.72
N VAL A 19 6.47 -0.78 16.72
CA VAL A 19 7.68 -1.59 16.61
C VAL A 19 8.80 -0.86 17.33
N GLY A 20 9.29 -1.47 18.40
CA GLY A 20 10.44 -0.97 19.11
C GLY A 20 11.67 -1.22 18.25
N THR A 21 12.21 -0.19 17.61
CA THR A 21 13.67 0.05 17.65
C THR A 21 14.18 1.29 16.91
N LEU A 22 13.42 1.97 16.04
CA LEU A 22 13.66 3.31 15.41
C LEU A 22 13.24 3.25 13.90
N LEU A 23 12.62 4.31 13.36
CA LEU A 23 12.44 4.51 11.90
C LEU A 23 13.37 5.63 11.44
N HIS A 24 14.22 5.34 10.44
CA HIS A 24 15.13 6.32 9.86
C HIS A 24 14.65 6.72 8.45
N LEU A 25 14.37 8.00 8.26
CA LEU A 25 14.09 8.58 6.94
C LEU A 25 15.34 9.34 6.46
N TYR A 26 15.97 8.82 5.41
CA TYR A 26 17.09 9.48 4.75
C TYR A 26 16.57 10.47 3.70
N PHE A 27 17.11 11.68 3.68
CA PHE A 27 16.92 12.58 2.56
C PHE A 27 18.02 12.37 1.52
N LYS A 28 17.67 12.52 0.23
CA LYS A 28 18.47 12.13 -0.94
C LYS A 28 19.90 12.69 -0.99
N GLU A 29 20.23 13.71 -0.20
CA GLU A 29 21.57 14.32 -0.18
C GLU A 29 22.08 14.56 1.27
N GLY A 30 23.14 13.82 1.65
CA GLY A 30 23.96 14.05 2.85
C GLY A 30 23.69 13.13 4.05
N ASP A 31 24.47 13.31 5.13
CA ASP A 31 24.32 12.64 6.45
C ASP A 31 23.08 13.11 7.24
N ARG A 32 22.07 13.61 6.52
CA ARG A 32 20.92 14.30 7.08
C ARG A 32 19.70 13.37 7.01
N GLY A 33 19.15 13.03 8.17
CA GLY A 33 17.95 12.20 8.25
C GLY A 33 17.06 12.57 9.43
N LEU A 34 15.82 12.09 9.39
CA LEU A 34 14.91 12.13 10.53
C LEU A 34 14.83 10.74 11.16
N THR A 35 14.96 10.70 12.48
CA THR A 35 14.92 9.46 13.24
C THR A 35 13.71 9.49 14.19
N PHE A 36 12.74 8.62 13.96
CA PHE A 36 11.53 8.52 14.77
C PHE A 36 11.61 7.35 15.73
N GLN A 37 11.15 7.56 16.97
CA GLN A 37 11.05 6.52 18.00
C GLN A 37 9.61 6.11 18.22
N ASN A 38 9.40 4.83 18.54
CA ASN A 38 8.10 4.25 18.85
C ASN A 38 7.06 4.63 17.80
N TYR A 39 7.35 4.24 16.55
CA TYR A 39 6.51 4.58 15.41
C TYR A 39 5.50 3.48 15.10
N ALA A 40 4.41 3.85 14.44
CA ALA A 40 3.41 2.95 13.88
C ALA A 40 2.97 3.47 12.51
N VAL A 41 2.75 2.57 11.55
CA VAL A 41 2.24 2.92 10.22
C VAL A 41 0.72 2.98 10.29
N ASN A 42 0.14 4.16 10.06
CA ASN A 42 -1.31 4.34 10.04
C ASN A 42 -1.88 4.01 8.68
N ARG A 43 -1.29 4.57 7.62
CA ARG A 43 -1.79 4.44 6.25
C ARG A 43 -0.65 4.17 5.30
N LEU A 44 -0.87 3.30 4.32
CA LEU A 44 0.03 3.08 3.20
C LEU A 44 -0.82 3.06 1.93
N SER A 45 -0.40 3.78 0.90
CA SER A 45 -1.05 3.76 -0.40
C SER A 45 -0.02 3.67 -1.51
N VAL A 46 -0.35 2.93 -2.54
CA VAL A 46 0.40 2.88 -3.79
C VAL A 46 -0.56 3.15 -4.94
N GLU A 47 -0.15 3.97 -5.88
CA GLU A 47 -0.95 4.35 -7.04
C GLU A 47 -0.09 4.45 -8.29
N ALA A 48 -0.70 4.12 -9.42
CA ALA A 48 -0.14 4.29 -10.74
C ALA A 48 -1.19 4.91 -11.66
N ARG A 49 -0.75 5.79 -12.55
CA ARG A 49 -1.58 6.44 -13.57
C ARG A 49 -0.84 6.43 -14.89
N GLU A 50 -1.57 6.28 -15.98
CA GLU A 50 -1.01 6.22 -17.33
C GLU A 50 -0.03 7.38 -17.58
N GLY A 51 1.16 7.02 -18.08
CA GLY A 51 2.26 7.96 -18.34
C GLY A 51 3.03 8.45 -17.12
N GLU A 52 2.60 8.14 -15.90
CA GLU A 52 3.23 8.60 -14.66
C GLU A 52 4.14 7.55 -14.01
N LEU A 53 4.98 8.02 -13.07
CA LEU A 53 5.73 7.16 -12.16
C LEU A 53 4.78 6.53 -11.13
N ILE A 54 5.08 5.32 -10.69
CA ILE A 54 4.39 4.72 -9.55
C ILE A 54 4.71 5.53 -8.29
N ARG A 55 3.67 5.86 -7.52
CA ARG A 55 3.79 6.66 -6.30
C ARG A 55 3.41 5.79 -5.10
N ALA A 56 4.28 5.79 -4.10
CA ALA A 56 3.99 5.23 -2.79
C ALA A 56 3.93 6.38 -1.77
N SER A 57 2.94 6.32 -0.88
CA SER A 57 2.76 7.26 0.22
C SER A 57 2.53 6.47 1.50
N ALA A 58 3.07 6.97 2.60
CA ALA A 58 2.91 6.35 3.91
C ALA A 58 2.73 7.42 4.99
N GLU A 59 1.80 7.18 5.90
CA GLU A 59 1.53 7.99 7.08
C GLU A 59 1.96 7.24 8.33
N PHE A 60 2.79 7.89 9.14
CA PHE A 60 3.34 7.30 10.36
C PHE A 60 2.99 8.15 11.58
N TRP A 61 2.74 7.49 12.70
CA TRP A 61 2.62 8.12 14.01
C TRP A 61 3.87 7.79 14.81
N ALA A 62 4.45 8.76 15.51
CA ALA A 62 5.61 8.54 16.38
C ALA A 62 5.36 9.10 17.78
N GLY A 63 5.84 8.39 18.79
CA GLY A 63 5.72 8.79 20.19
C GLY A 63 6.77 9.82 20.64
N GLY A 64 7.88 9.93 19.91
CA GLY A 64 8.99 10.85 20.21
C GLY A 64 9.50 11.56 18.95
N GLY A 65 9.90 12.82 19.11
CA GLY A 65 10.29 13.71 18.01
C GLY A 65 11.60 13.32 17.34
N ALA A 66 11.70 13.69 16.06
CA ALA A 66 12.88 13.52 15.23
C ALA A 66 14.10 14.22 15.86
N THR A 67 15.03 13.44 16.39
CA THR A 67 16.30 13.98 16.89
C THR A 67 17.28 14.21 15.74
N TRP A 68 17.80 15.42 15.66
CA TRP A 68 18.97 15.78 14.86
C TRP A 68 20.23 15.77 15.74
N PRO A 69 21.36 15.14 15.35
CA PRO A 69 21.55 14.07 14.38
C PRO A 69 21.74 12.71 15.09
N VAL A 70 21.13 11.65 14.56
CA VAL A 70 21.67 10.29 14.72
C VAL A 70 21.58 9.61 13.35
N GLY A 71 22.52 9.96 12.48
CA GLY A 71 23.03 9.03 11.49
C GLY A 71 24.03 8.10 12.17
N VAL A 72 24.37 7.00 11.49
CA VAL A 72 25.39 6.02 11.93
C VAL A 72 24.89 5.02 12.99
N LYS A 73 23.78 4.31 12.73
CA LYS A 73 23.65 2.94 13.26
C LYS A 73 23.70 1.85 12.19
N ASP A 74 23.48 2.21 10.93
CA ASP A 74 23.43 1.25 9.82
C ASP A 74 24.54 1.43 8.76
N TYR A 75 25.47 2.34 9.04
CA TYR A 75 26.69 2.55 8.28
C TYR A 75 27.84 2.58 9.27
N VAL A 76 28.82 1.68 9.14
CA VAL A 76 30.14 1.84 9.78
C VAL A 76 31.09 2.19 8.64
N ASP A 77 31.79 3.31 8.74
CA ASP A 77 32.74 3.79 7.72
C ASP A 77 32.18 3.78 6.28
N TRP A 78 31.02 4.43 6.05
CA TRP A 78 30.40 4.53 4.73
C TRP A 78 30.06 3.18 4.06
N THR A 79 30.13 2.09 4.81
CA THR A 79 29.76 0.75 4.38
C THR A 79 28.46 0.34 5.09
N PRO A 80 27.39 -0.01 4.36
CA PRO A 80 26.15 -0.47 5.00
C PRO A 80 26.43 -1.71 5.86
N THR A 81 25.92 -1.75 7.10
CA THR A 81 26.06 -2.94 7.97
C THR A 81 25.17 -4.12 7.56
N GLY A 82 24.28 -3.91 6.58
CA GLY A 82 23.53 -4.95 5.89
C GLY A 82 23.44 -4.65 4.40
N ALA A 83 23.38 -5.69 3.57
CA ALA A 83 23.10 -5.54 2.15
C ALA A 83 21.68 -4.97 2.00
N TYR A 84 21.57 -3.65 1.78
CA TYR A 84 20.39 -3.10 1.12
C TYR A 84 20.40 -3.73 -0.28
N GLY A 85 19.35 -4.46 -0.63
CA GLY A 85 19.20 -5.00 -1.99
C GLY A 85 19.42 -3.89 -3.03
N ASP A 86 19.86 -4.27 -4.23
CA ASP A 86 20.18 -3.32 -5.28
C ASP A 86 19.06 -2.27 -5.41
N ARG A 87 19.41 -1.02 -5.11
CA ARG A 87 18.44 0.08 -5.22
C ARG A 87 18.07 0.18 -6.69
N GLN A 88 16.78 0.03 -7.02
CA GLN A 88 16.27 0.36 -8.34
C GLN A 88 16.61 1.83 -8.63
N LEU A 89 17.59 2.05 -9.50
CA LEU A 89 18.08 3.39 -9.88
C LEU A 89 17.10 4.08 -10.83
N THR A 90 16.28 3.29 -11.53
CA THR A 90 15.23 3.76 -12.42
C THR A 90 13.87 3.53 -11.75
N PRO A 91 13.13 4.58 -11.40
CA PRO A 91 11.80 4.43 -10.82
C PRO A 91 10.85 3.72 -11.80
N TYR A 92 10.03 2.82 -11.26
CA TYR A 92 9.00 2.16 -12.04
C TYR A 92 7.92 3.15 -12.52
N ARG A 93 7.38 2.86 -13.70
CA ARG A 93 6.29 3.60 -14.36
C ARG A 93 5.04 2.75 -14.42
N TRP A 94 3.91 3.39 -14.69
CA TRP A 94 2.65 2.72 -14.98
C TRP A 94 2.79 1.59 -16.02
N SER A 95 3.58 1.80 -17.07
CA SER A 95 3.80 0.79 -18.13
C SER A 95 4.58 -0.44 -17.69
N ALA A 96 5.07 -0.47 -16.45
CA ALA A 96 5.73 -1.62 -15.86
C ALA A 96 4.78 -2.42 -14.95
N SER A 97 3.55 -1.94 -14.72
CA SER A 97 2.55 -2.68 -13.95
C SER A 97 1.53 -3.33 -14.86
N ASP A 98 1.06 -4.51 -14.46
CA ASP A 98 -0.06 -5.21 -15.07
C ASP A 98 -1.14 -5.45 -14.00
N LEU A 99 -2.41 -5.54 -14.42
CA LEU A 99 -3.55 -5.70 -13.52
C LEU A 99 -4.45 -6.85 -13.97
N TYR A 100 -4.75 -7.74 -13.04
CA TYR A 100 -5.59 -8.91 -13.28
C TYR A 100 -6.77 -8.94 -12.29
N ILE A 101 -7.97 -9.17 -12.81
CA ILE A 101 -9.20 -9.35 -12.02
C ILE A 101 -9.60 -10.83 -12.13
N GLY A 102 -9.30 -11.62 -11.12
CA GLY A 102 -9.56 -13.06 -11.09
C GLY A 102 -11.06 -13.36 -11.13
N GLY A 103 -11.48 -14.15 -12.11
CA GLY A 103 -12.90 -14.46 -12.36
C GLY A 103 -13.60 -13.47 -13.28
N GLY A 104 -12.95 -12.36 -13.64
CA GLY A 104 -13.36 -11.48 -14.73
C GLY A 104 -12.65 -11.81 -16.05
N PRO A 105 -13.09 -11.22 -17.18
CA PRO A 105 -12.35 -11.29 -18.44
C PRO A 105 -10.95 -10.65 -18.30
N GLU A 106 -9.97 -11.13 -19.07
CA GLU A 106 -8.67 -10.48 -19.21
C GLU A 106 -8.86 -9.09 -19.86
N ARG A 107 -8.25 -8.04 -19.29
CA ARG A 107 -8.46 -6.65 -19.72
C ARG A 107 -7.17 -5.84 -19.58
N ASP A 108 -6.76 -5.20 -20.67
CA ASP A 108 -5.55 -4.36 -20.72
C ASP A 108 -5.87 -2.85 -20.74
N ASN A 109 -7.15 -2.46 -20.68
CA ASN A 109 -7.61 -1.08 -20.90
C ASN A 109 -7.71 -0.24 -19.63
N TRP A 110 -6.82 -0.43 -18.65
CA TRP A 110 -6.83 0.29 -17.39
C TRP A 110 -5.92 1.53 -17.42
N TRP A 111 -6.44 2.69 -17.01
CA TRP A 111 -5.74 3.97 -17.00
C TRP A 111 -5.00 4.23 -15.69
N SER A 112 -5.57 3.77 -14.60
CA SER A 112 -4.98 3.99 -13.29
C SER A 112 -5.50 2.97 -12.29
N TRP A 113 -4.67 2.67 -11.32
CA TRP A 113 -5.06 1.92 -10.14
C TRP A 113 -4.49 2.59 -8.90
N ARG A 114 -5.22 2.42 -7.80
CA ARG A 114 -4.78 2.81 -6.47
C ARG A 114 -5.15 1.72 -5.50
N TYR A 115 -4.23 1.45 -4.60
CA TYR A 115 -4.41 0.55 -3.48
C TYR A 115 -4.03 1.26 -2.19
N GLU A 116 -4.78 0.98 -1.14
CA GLU A 116 -4.63 1.62 0.16
C GLU A 116 -4.95 0.67 1.30
N VAL A 117 -4.08 0.71 2.30
CA VAL A 117 -4.23 0.04 3.59
C VAL A 117 -4.28 1.12 4.65
N ASN A 118 -5.34 1.10 5.45
CA ASN A 118 -5.50 1.98 6.60
C ASN A 118 -5.72 1.14 7.87
N ASN A 119 -4.79 1.25 8.82
CA ASN A 119 -4.83 0.55 10.10
C ASN A 119 -5.76 1.21 11.13
N ASN A 120 -6.31 2.39 10.82
CA ASN A 120 -7.24 3.13 11.67
C ASN A 120 -6.72 3.25 13.11
N LEU A 121 -5.48 3.69 13.26
CA LEU A 121 -4.84 3.80 14.57
C LEU A 121 -5.63 4.76 15.45
N GLN A 122 -5.79 4.41 16.73
CA GLN A 122 -6.43 5.26 17.72
C GLN A 122 -5.51 5.46 18.93
N ARG A 123 -5.39 6.72 19.36
CA ARG A 123 -4.78 7.08 20.64
C ARG A 123 -5.79 6.84 21.76
N LEU A 124 -5.45 5.95 22.68
CA LEU A 124 -6.22 5.75 23.91
C LEU A 124 -5.59 6.61 24.99
N GLY A 125 -6.37 7.58 25.48
CA GLY A 125 -5.96 8.48 26.55
C GLY A 125 -5.79 7.74 27.87
N ASN A 126 -4.84 8.20 28.68
CA ASN A 126 -4.72 7.84 30.08
C ASN A 126 -5.60 8.79 30.90
N VAL A 127 -6.54 8.24 31.66
CA VAL A 127 -7.50 9.02 32.46
C VAL A 127 -6.78 9.78 33.60
N ASN A 128 -5.60 9.33 34.02
CA ASN A 128 -4.87 9.88 35.17
C ASN A 128 -4.04 11.14 34.86
N ASP A 129 -3.50 11.27 33.65
CA ASP A 129 -2.60 12.37 33.27
C ASP A 129 -2.97 13.08 31.95
N GLY A 130 -4.02 12.62 31.25
CA GLY A 130 -4.43 13.15 29.95
C GLY A 130 -3.48 12.81 28.79
N GLY A 131 -2.42 12.04 29.04
CA GLY A 131 -1.44 11.58 28.05
C GLY A 131 -1.95 10.42 27.19
N THR A 132 -1.20 10.05 26.15
CA THR A 132 -1.51 8.85 25.35
C THR A 132 -0.95 7.60 26.03
N ARG A 133 -1.83 6.69 26.46
CA ARG A 133 -1.44 5.44 27.14
C ARG A 133 -0.99 4.37 26.16
N HIS A 134 -1.80 4.16 25.12
CA HIS A 134 -1.61 3.12 24.12
C HIS A 134 -2.06 3.60 22.75
N ILE A 135 -1.35 3.18 21.70
CA ILE A 135 -1.82 3.23 20.32
C ILE A 135 -2.39 1.85 20.02
N LYS A 136 -3.65 1.79 19.59
CA LYS A 136 -4.32 0.54 19.24
C LYS A 136 -4.83 0.63 17.80
N ALA A 137 -4.52 -0.39 16.99
CA ALA A 137 -5.15 -0.56 15.69
C ALA A 137 -6.62 -0.94 15.86
N ARG A 138 -7.49 -0.36 15.01
CA ARG A 138 -8.89 -0.78 14.89
C ARG A 138 -9.02 -1.75 13.71
N HIS A 139 -10.26 -2.03 13.32
CA HIS A 139 -10.52 -2.73 12.06
C HIS A 139 -9.76 -2.03 10.94
N ARG A 140 -8.97 -2.80 10.20
CA ARG A 140 -8.18 -2.33 9.07
C ARG A 140 -9.09 -2.21 7.86
N ASP A 141 -9.00 -1.09 7.17
CA ASP A 141 -9.65 -0.92 5.88
C ASP A 141 -8.62 -1.14 4.78
N VAL A 142 -8.88 -2.11 3.90
CA VAL A 142 -8.12 -2.33 2.68
C VAL A 142 -9.03 -1.98 1.52
N SER A 143 -8.63 -0.99 0.73
CA SER A 143 -9.46 -0.45 -0.35
C SER A 143 -8.61 -0.10 -1.56
N GLY A 144 -9.26 0.01 -2.70
CA GLY A 144 -8.62 0.50 -3.90
C GLY A 144 -9.61 1.02 -4.91
N LEU A 145 -9.06 1.53 -5.99
CA LEU A 145 -9.80 2.08 -7.11
C LEU A 145 -9.09 1.69 -8.39
N ILE A 146 -9.82 1.09 -9.31
CA ILE A 146 -9.38 0.85 -10.67
C ILE A 146 -10.14 1.79 -11.58
N VAL A 147 -9.46 2.36 -12.57
CA VAL A 147 -10.06 3.19 -13.61
C VAL A 147 -9.71 2.55 -14.95
N MET A 148 -10.72 2.27 -15.76
CA MET A 148 -10.55 1.64 -17.07
C MET A 148 -11.54 2.20 -18.09
N ASP A 149 -11.18 2.08 -19.36
CA ASP A 149 -12.10 2.33 -20.47
C ASP A 149 -12.79 1.03 -20.85
N LEU A 150 -14.11 1.11 -20.98
CA LEU A 150 -14.93 0.00 -21.45
C LEU A 150 -15.36 0.26 -22.90
N GLU A 151 -15.29 -0.76 -23.74
CA GLU A 151 -15.69 -0.71 -25.14
C GLU A 151 -17.21 -0.58 -25.27
N ASP A 152 -17.96 -1.30 -24.43
CA ASP A 152 -19.41 -1.32 -24.45
C ASP A 152 -20.06 -1.62 -23.08
N PHE A 153 -21.39 -1.63 -23.07
CA PHE A 153 -22.18 -1.94 -21.87
C PHE A 153 -22.12 -3.42 -21.46
N ALA A 154 -21.77 -4.32 -22.39
CA ALA A 154 -21.59 -5.73 -22.07
C ALA A 154 -20.31 -5.92 -21.22
N GLU A 155 -19.23 -5.22 -21.55
CA GLU A 155 -18.02 -5.23 -20.73
C GLU A 155 -18.26 -4.69 -19.32
N TYR A 156 -19.07 -3.62 -19.19
CA TYR A 156 -19.53 -3.16 -17.89
C TYR A 156 -20.32 -4.25 -17.17
N GLY A 157 -21.24 -4.94 -17.88
CA GLY A 157 -22.03 -6.04 -17.37
C GLY A 157 -21.17 -7.17 -16.82
N ASP A 158 -20.15 -7.62 -17.56
CA ASP A 158 -19.25 -8.70 -17.15
C ASP A 158 -18.52 -8.38 -15.84
N ILE A 159 -18.07 -7.12 -15.68
CA ILE A 159 -17.40 -6.67 -14.45
C ILE A 159 -18.41 -6.49 -13.31
N ALA A 160 -19.59 -5.95 -13.62
CA ALA A 160 -20.66 -5.72 -12.67
C ALA A 160 -21.30 -7.04 -12.20
N ASP A 161 -21.26 -8.12 -12.98
CA ASP A 161 -21.79 -9.42 -12.57
C ASP A 161 -20.96 -10.04 -11.43
N LEU A 162 -19.69 -9.64 -11.28
CA LEU A 162 -18.88 -9.94 -10.10
C LEU A 162 -19.39 -9.23 -8.82
N VAL A 163 -20.37 -8.32 -8.93
CA VAL A 163 -21.04 -7.65 -7.80
C VAL A 163 -22.15 -8.53 -7.19
N ALA A 164 -22.54 -9.64 -7.83
CA ALA A 164 -23.54 -10.55 -7.26
C ALA A 164 -23.13 -10.94 -5.82
N GLU A 165 -24.12 -10.94 -4.90
CA GLU A 165 -23.96 -10.81 -3.43
C GLU A 165 -23.05 -11.87 -2.72
N MET A 166 -22.52 -12.86 -3.47
CA MET A 166 -21.63 -13.91 -2.98
C MET A 166 -20.35 -14.10 -3.81
N THR A 167 -20.11 -13.30 -4.85
CA THR A 167 -18.93 -13.44 -5.69
C THR A 167 -17.79 -12.62 -5.12
N TYR A 168 -16.84 -13.31 -4.50
CA TYR A 168 -15.54 -12.73 -4.21
C TYR A 168 -14.65 -12.90 -5.43
N PHE A 169 -13.85 -11.88 -5.73
CA PHE A 169 -12.84 -11.95 -6.79
C PHE A 169 -11.47 -11.59 -6.23
N ASN A 170 -10.43 -11.88 -7.00
CA ASN A 170 -9.06 -11.55 -6.61
C ASN A 170 -8.56 -10.41 -7.50
N ILE A 171 -7.78 -9.49 -6.94
CA ILE A 171 -7.03 -8.51 -7.72
C ILE A 171 -5.55 -8.82 -7.57
N THR A 172 -4.88 -9.06 -8.69
CA THR A 172 -3.42 -9.12 -8.74
C THR A 172 -2.91 -7.90 -9.49
N ILE A 173 -1.97 -7.18 -8.89
CA ILE A 173 -1.20 -6.15 -9.56
C ILE A 173 0.23 -6.62 -9.58
N GLU A 174 0.76 -6.82 -10.78
CA GLU A 174 2.16 -7.15 -11.00
C GLU A 174 2.94 -5.88 -11.27
N LEU A 175 4.22 -5.89 -10.91
CA LEU A 175 5.18 -4.86 -11.24
C LEU A 175 6.44 -5.54 -11.77
N ASP A 176 6.75 -5.34 -13.05
CA ASP A 176 7.90 -5.95 -13.72
C ASP A 176 7.88 -7.48 -13.58
N THR A 177 6.71 -8.10 -13.82
CA THR A 177 6.43 -9.55 -13.69
C THR A 177 6.51 -10.12 -12.27
N VAL A 178 6.57 -9.26 -11.24
CA VAL A 178 6.54 -9.66 -9.84
C VAL A 178 5.23 -9.21 -9.21
N ASP A 179 4.51 -10.13 -8.57
CA ASP A 179 3.33 -9.83 -7.76
C ASP A 179 3.64 -8.75 -6.73
N LEU A 180 3.19 -7.51 -6.98
CA LEU A 180 3.30 -6.41 -6.04
C LEU A 180 2.18 -6.49 -5.00
N LEU A 181 0.95 -6.73 -5.48
CA LEU A 181 -0.24 -6.84 -4.66
C LEU A 181 -1.04 -8.05 -5.12
N LYS A 182 -1.40 -8.89 -4.16
CA LYS A 182 -2.33 -10.00 -4.35
C LYS A 182 -3.43 -9.89 -3.30
N CYS A 183 -4.55 -9.33 -3.71
CA CYS A 183 -5.70 -9.09 -2.84
C CYS A 183 -6.73 -10.19 -3.08
N ASP A 184 -6.81 -11.12 -2.15
CA ASP A 184 -7.84 -12.14 -2.15
C ASP A 184 -9.14 -11.60 -1.54
N TYR A 185 -10.27 -12.19 -1.92
CA TYR A 185 -11.57 -11.86 -1.34
C TYR A 185 -11.97 -10.38 -1.48
N CYS A 186 -11.74 -9.82 -2.66
CA CYS A 186 -12.19 -8.48 -3.03
C CYS A 186 -13.70 -8.45 -3.28
N ARG A 187 -14.28 -7.29 -3.00
CA ARG A 187 -15.65 -6.94 -3.35
C ARG A 187 -15.65 -5.57 -3.98
N TRP A 188 -16.48 -5.38 -4.99
CA TRP A 188 -16.73 -4.06 -5.54
C TRP A 188 -17.46 -3.22 -4.48
N GLY A 189 -17.07 -1.96 -4.41
CA GLY A 189 -17.85 -0.93 -3.76
C GLY A 189 -19.09 -0.61 -4.58
N ARG A 190 -19.71 0.53 -4.28
CA ARG A 190 -20.85 1.02 -5.06
C ARG A 190 -20.38 1.35 -6.48
N LEU A 191 -20.80 0.54 -7.46
CA LEU A 191 -20.65 0.86 -8.88
C LEU A 191 -21.78 1.78 -9.32
N GLU A 192 -21.43 2.85 -10.03
CA GLU A 192 -22.40 3.74 -10.64
C GLU A 192 -22.79 3.19 -12.00
N ALA A 193 -24.08 2.87 -12.21
CA ALA A 193 -24.54 2.39 -13.51
C ALA A 193 -24.33 3.47 -14.58
N PRO A 194 -23.67 3.17 -15.72
CA PRO A 194 -23.53 4.11 -16.82
C PRO A 194 -24.90 4.44 -17.41
N SER A 195 -25.13 5.71 -17.71
CA SER A 195 -26.36 6.22 -18.34
C SER A 195 -26.23 6.40 -19.84
N GLY A 196 -25.00 6.59 -20.34
CA GLY A 196 -24.65 6.70 -21.75
C GLY A 196 -23.28 6.10 -22.06
N PRO A 197 -22.92 5.95 -23.35
CA PRO A 197 -21.62 5.43 -23.78
C PRO A 197 -20.44 6.27 -23.28
N GLU A 198 -20.62 7.57 -23.11
CA GLU A 198 -19.61 8.48 -22.55
C GLU A 198 -19.21 8.12 -21.12
N ASP A 199 -20.12 7.50 -20.36
CA ASP A 199 -19.87 7.08 -18.97
C ASP A 199 -19.00 5.82 -18.91
N LEU A 200 -18.74 5.16 -20.04
CA LEU A 200 -17.87 3.98 -20.15
C LEU A 200 -16.38 4.35 -20.22
N ILE A 201 -16.07 5.61 -20.55
CA ILE A 201 -14.71 6.14 -20.58
C ILE A 201 -14.28 6.51 -19.17
N ALA A 202 -13.09 6.07 -18.77
CA ALA A 202 -12.50 6.26 -17.46
C ALA A 202 -13.45 5.85 -16.31
N LYS A 203 -14.15 4.73 -16.49
CA LYS A 203 -15.08 4.19 -15.52
C LYS A 203 -14.35 3.77 -14.25
N ARG A 204 -14.93 4.14 -13.11
CA ARG A 204 -14.38 3.91 -11.77
C ARG A 204 -14.94 2.65 -11.14
N PHE A 205 -14.04 1.78 -10.71
CA PHE A 205 -14.33 0.53 -10.04
C PHE A 205 -13.67 0.52 -8.65
N PRO A 206 -14.34 1.12 -7.64
CA PRO A 206 -13.86 1.06 -6.27
C PRO A 206 -14.00 -0.37 -5.74
N PHE A 207 -13.03 -0.84 -4.96
CA PHE A 207 -13.09 -2.16 -4.33
C PHE A 207 -12.59 -2.11 -2.88
N THR A 208 -12.99 -3.11 -2.12
CA THR A 208 -12.50 -3.40 -0.77
C THR A 208 -12.03 -4.84 -0.71
N ALA A 209 -10.92 -5.10 -0.03
CA ALA A 209 -10.35 -6.44 0.11
C ALA A 209 -10.41 -6.92 1.57
N THR A 210 -10.53 -8.23 1.75
CA THR A 210 -10.58 -8.84 3.09
C THR A 210 -9.19 -9.36 3.45
N ASP A 211 -8.44 -8.55 4.20
CA ASP A 211 -7.09 -8.85 4.72
C ASP A 211 -5.98 -9.06 3.65
N LEU A 212 -4.75 -8.86 4.08
CA LEU A 212 -3.54 -8.88 3.26
C LEU A 212 -2.90 -10.27 3.34
N THR A 213 -3.37 -11.22 2.53
CA THR A 213 -2.71 -12.54 2.43
C THR A 213 -1.44 -12.43 1.60
N SER A 214 -0.31 -12.46 2.32
CA SER A 214 1.09 -12.51 1.86
C SER A 214 1.52 -11.43 0.85
N LEU A 215 2.03 -10.31 1.36
CA LEU A 215 3.17 -9.65 0.70
C LEU A 215 4.33 -10.65 0.74
N THR A 216 4.50 -11.45 -0.31
CA THR A 216 5.72 -12.22 -0.52
C THR A 216 6.85 -11.23 -0.63
N ALA A 217 7.70 -11.16 0.41
CA ALA A 217 9.00 -10.52 0.27
C ALA A 217 9.68 -11.18 -0.93
N PRO A 218 10.22 -10.41 -1.91
CA PRO A 218 11.05 -11.00 -2.93
C PRO A 218 12.17 -11.81 -2.25
N PRO A 219 12.55 -12.97 -2.81
CA PRO A 219 13.56 -13.86 -2.23
C PRO A 219 14.87 -13.13 -1.91
#